data_AF-A0A6B1HFG3-F1
#
_entry.id   AF-A0A6B1HFG3-F1
#
_cell.length_a   1.000
_cell.length_b   1.000
_cell.length_c   1.000
_cell.angle_alpha   90.00
_cell.angle_beta   90.00
_cell.angle_gamma   90.00
#
_symmetry.space_group_name_H-M   'P 1'
#
loop_
_entity.id
_entity.type
_entity.pdbx_description
1 polymer ?
#
loop_
_entity_poly.entity_id
_entity_poly.type
_entity_poly.pdbx_seq_one_letter_code
_entity_poly.pdbx_strand_id
1 'polypeptide(L)'
;VVGGGGDQAAGAVGAGAVVERTSFVSLGTSGVYFVPDSTYRPNPAGGVHAFCHALPGMWHQMSVVLSAASALTWVTRLTGAASEAAVVDEVKASGVGPSSVYFLPYLSGERTPHNDPNALGAFVGLDHDVDRARLVYAVLEGVAFAVADGQRVLEEAGASIGEVTVIGGGSRSTYWGRILSAALGRPLTYREDAAVGPALGAARLAALGHAGGSPAVVCPQAPVVESVEASPEEIARSQERFATYRALYLDLKERFPALHDT
;
A
#
# COMPACT_ATOMS: atom_id res chain seq x y z
N VAL A 1 -13.39 10.21 -29.32
CA VAL A 1 -12.71 10.76 -28.12
C VAL A 1 -13.72 10.77 -26.99
N VAL A 2 -13.33 10.33 -25.79
CA VAL A 2 -14.18 10.24 -24.59
C VAL A 2 -13.58 11.10 -23.48
N GLY A 3 -14.30 11.31 -22.36
CA GLY A 3 -13.83 12.16 -21.25
C GLY A 3 -12.52 11.68 -20.58
N GLY A 4 -12.28 10.36 -20.53
CA GLY A 4 -11.07 9.80 -19.90
C GLY A 4 -11.11 9.88 -18.37
N GLY A 5 -9.94 9.91 -17.74
CA GLY A 5 -9.77 10.02 -16.29
C GLY A 5 -8.32 10.31 -15.92
N GLY A 6 -8.10 10.80 -14.69
CA GLY A 6 -6.76 10.92 -14.12
C GLY A 6 -6.09 9.54 -14.00
N ASP A 7 -4.77 9.52 -13.82
CA ASP A 7 -3.97 8.29 -13.79
C ASP A 7 -4.48 7.23 -12.80
N GLN A 8 -4.86 7.62 -11.57
CA GLN A 8 -5.37 6.70 -10.55
C GLN A 8 -6.75 6.15 -10.90
N ALA A 9 -7.68 7.01 -11.32
CA ALA A 9 -9.02 6.58 -11.70
C ALA A 9 -9.00 5.73 -12.99
N ALA A 10 -8.16 6.08 -13.96
CA ALA A 10 -7.93 5.25 -15.14
C ALA A 10 -7.25 3.92 -14.75
N GLY A 11 -6.25 3.95 -13.86
CA GLY A 11 -5.61 2.76 -13.30
C GLY A 11 -6.62 1.81 -12.65
N ALA A 12 -7.55 2.34 -11.85
CA ALA A 12 -8.65 1.57 -11.26
C ALA A 12 -9.55 0.91 -12.30
N VAL A 13 -9.92 1.63 -13.36
CA VAL A 13 -10.67 1.06 -14.50
C VAL A 13 -9.86 -0.05 -15.19
N GLY A 14 -8.55 0.15 -15.34
CA GLY A 14 -7.63 -0.86 -15.83
C GLY A 14 -7.66 -2.11 -14.95
N ALA A 15 -7.52 -1.95 -13.63
CA ALA A 15 -7.52 -3.06 -12.66
C ALA A 15 -8.90 -3.73 -12.48
N GLY A 16 -9.98 -3.12 -12.99
CA GLY A 16 -11.35 -3.59 -12.79
C GLY A 16 -11.93 -3.19 -11.42
N ALA A 17 -11.32 -2.22 -10.74
CA ALA A 17 -11.82 -1.63 -9.50
C ALA A 17 -12.94 -0.62 -9.77
N VAL A 18 -14.01 -1.09 -10.42
CA VAL A 18 -15.09 -0.26 -11.01
C VAL A 18 -16.41 -0.33 -10.25
N VAL A 19 -16.46 -1.11 -9.17
CA VAL A 19 -17.61 -1.28 -8.27
C VAL A 19 -17.12 -1.26 -6.83
N GLU A 20 -18.01 -0.98 -5.87
CA GLU A 20 -17.64 -1.01 -4.45
C GLU A 20 -17.02 -2.36 -4.07
N ARG A 21 -16.19 -2.36 -3.01
CA ARG A 21 -15.57 -3.57 -2.46
C ARG A 21 -14.55 -4.28 -3.37
N THR A 22 -14.13 -3.67 -4.49
CA THR A 22 -13.04 -4.14 -5.38
C THR A 22 -11.80 -3.24 -5.24
N SER A 23 -11.20 -3.24 -4.05
CA SER A 23 -10.08 -2.36 -3.72
C SER A 23 -8.74 -2.92 -4.20
N PHE A 24 -7.72 -2.07 -4.25
CA PHE A 24 -6.36 -2.54 -4.47
C PHE A 24 -5.35 -1.78 -3.63
N VAL A 25 -4.23 -2.46 -3.34
CA VAL A 25 -3.00 -1.87 -2.83
C VAL A 25 -1.96 -1.94 -3.95
N SER A 26 -1.53 -0.78 -4.42
CA SER A 26 -0.43 -0.65 -5.37
C SER A 26 0.88 -0.47 -4.62
N LEU A 27 1.80 -1.41 -4.76
CA LEU A 27 3.17 -1.36 -4.24
C LEU A 27 4.13 -0.89 -5.34
N GLY A 28 3.94 0.35 -5.78
CA GLY A 28 4.88 1.06 -6.65
C GLY A 28 5.98 1.74 -5.84
N THR A 29 6.71 2.66 -6.47
CA THR A 29 7.68 3.55 -5.79
C THR A 29 7.06 4.14 -4.52
N SER A 30 5.87 4.74 -4.67
CA SER A 30 4.94 5.04 -3.58
C SER A 30 3.86 3.95 -3.48
N GLY A 31 3.30 3.80 -2.28
CA GLY A 31 2.16 2.94 -2.01
C GLY A 31 0.84 3.69 -2.19
N VAL A 32 -0.17 3.03 -2.77
CA VAL A 32 -1.54 3.57 -2.85
C VAL A 32 -2.54 2.50 -2.44
N TYR A 33 -3.40 2.82 -1.49
CA TYR A 33 -4.59 2.02 -1.19
C TYR A 33 -5.79 2.71 -1.79
N PHE A 34 -6.35 2.13 -2.85
CA PHE A 34 -7.49 2.69 -3.58
C PHE A 34 -8.77 1.93 -3.23
N VAL A 35 -9.82 2.69 -2.88
CA VAL A 35 -11.15 2.13 -2.56
C VAL A 35 -12.21 2.82 -3.42
N PRO A 36 -12.85 2.13 -4.38
CA PRO A 36 -14.01 2.67 -5.09
C PRO A 36 -15.23 2.72 -4.17
N ASP A 37 -16.03 3.78 -4.28
CA ASP A 37 -17.21 4.02 -3.44
C ASP A 37 -18.36 4.60 -4.28
N SER A 38 -19.60 4.28 -3.93
CA SER A 38 -20.79 4.88 -4.55
C SER A 38 -21.17 6.25 -3.96
N THR A 39 -20.45 6.70 -2.92
CA THR A 39 -20.71 7.94 -2.19
C THR A 39 -19.41 8.72 -1.98
N TYR A 40 -19.49 10.05 -2.01
CA TYR A 40 -18.37 10.91 -1.66
C TYR A 40 -18.05 10.85 -0.15
N ARG A 41 -16.87 10.32 0.21
CA ARG A 41 -16.42 10.11 1.60
C ARG A 41 -15.05 10.75 1.88
N PRO A 42 -14.98 12.07 2.12
CA PRO A 42 -13.71 12.75 2.39
C PRO A 42 -13.22 12.55 3.83
N ASN A 43 -11.90 12.43 3.99
CA ASN A 43 -11.23 12.55 5.31
C ASN A 43 -9.88 13.27 5.16
N PRO A 44 -9.89 14.59 4.86
CA PRO A 44 -8.67 15.35 4.67
C PRO A 44 -7.84 15.47 5.95
N ALA A 45 -8.49 15.43 7.13
CA ALA A 45 -7.80 15.47 8.42
C ALA A 45 -6.92 14.22 8.64
N GLY A 46 -7.34 13.06 8.15
CA GLY A 46 -6.55 11.83 8.12
C GLY A 46 -5.69 11.69 6.86
N GLY A 47 -5.47 12.74 6.08
CA GLY A 47 -4.66 12.68 4.85
C GLY A 47 -5.24 11.83 3.73
N VAL A 48 -6.54 11.50 3.77
CA VAL A 48 -7.24 10.72 2.73
C VAL A 48 -7.65 11.63 1.58
N HIS A 49 -7.34 11.21 0.36
CA HIS A 49 -7.89 11.82 -0.84
C HIS A 49 -9.24 11.21 -1.18
N ALA A 50 -10.23 12.03 -1.53
CA ALA A 50 -11.52 11.58 -2.05
C ALA A 50 -11.85 12.36 -3.32
N PHE A 51 -11.99 11.65 -4.45
CA PHE A 51 -12.24 12.25 -5.76
C PHE A 51 -13.36 11.50 -6.50
N CYS A 52 -13.87 12.10 -7.58
CA CYS A 52 -14.76 11.41 -8.50
C CYS A 52 -14.00 10.27 -9.19
N HIS A 53 -14.66 9.12 -9.37
CA HIS A 53 -14.17 8.06 -10.24
C HIS A 53 -14.31 8.47 -11.71
N ALA A 54 -13.65 7.75 -12.62
CA ALA A 54 -13.85 7.91 -14.05
C ALA A 54 -15.23 7.40 -14.56
N LEU A 55 -16.07 6.86 -13.65
CA LEU A 55 -17.37 6.30 -13.97
C LEU A 55 -18.49 7.14 -13.35
N PRO A 56 -19.63 7.32 -14.03
CA PRO A 56 -20.76 8.08 -13.49
C PRO A 56 -21.27 7.50 -12.17
N GLY A 57 -21.58 8.37 -11.21
CA GLY A 57 -22.15 7.97 -9.92
C GLY A 57 -21.16 7.23 -8.99
N MET A 58 -19.87 7.24 -9.31
CA MET A 58 -18.83 6.62 -8.52
C MET A 58 -17.80 7.65 -8.06
N TRP A 59 -17.27 7.42 -6.86
CA TRP A 59 -16.16 8.12 -6.25
C TRP A 59 -15.06 7.10 -5.92
N HIS A 60 -13.94 7.61 -5.45
CA HIS A 60 -12.93 6.78 -4.83
C HIS A 60 -12.21 7.52 -3.72
N GLN A 61 -11.69 6.75 -2.77
CA GLN A 61 -10.79 7.22 -1.75
C GLN A 61 -9.39 6.66 -2.00
N MET A 62 -8.37 7.39 -1.54
CA MET A 62 -6.99 6.93 -1.57
C MET A 62 -6.26 7.28 -0.29
N SER A 63 -5.55 6.28 0.25
CA SER A 63 -4.40 6.49 1.12
C SER A 63 -3.13 6.44 0.29
N VAL A 64 -2.14 7.28 0.62
CA VAL A 64 -0.85 7.35 -0.06
C VAL A 64 0.27 7.20 0.96
N VAL A 65 1.12 6.20 0.73
CA VAL A 65 2.40 5.97 1.44
C VAL A 65 3.52 6.47 0.54
N LEU A 66 4.24 7.52 0.92
CA LEU A 66 5.20 8.17 0.02
C LEU A 66 6.41 7.28 -0.32
N SER A 67 6.81 6.39 0.59
CA SER A 67 7.88 5.42 0.33
C SER A 67 7.43 3.99 0.58
N ALA A 68 7.06 3.27 -0.49
CA ALA A 68 6.69 1.86 -0.42
C ALA A 68 7.80 0.98 -1.02
N ALA A 69 7.75 0.66 -2.32
CA ALA A 69 8.83 -0.10 -2.95
C ALA A 69 10.14 0.69 -2.95
N SER A 70 10.10 2.03 -2.94
CA SER A 70 11.30 2.86 -2.82
C SER A 70 12.04 2.65 -1.48
N ALA A 71 11.33 2.32 -0.39
CA ALA A 71 11.95 2.00 0.88
C ALA A 71 12.72 0.67 0.82
N LEU A 72 12.17 -0.32 0.11
CA LEU A 72 12.87 -1.58 -0.17
C LEU A 72 14.09 -1.35 -1.07
N THR A 73 13.95 -0.55 -2.13
CA THR A 73 15.09 -0.14 -2.97
C THR A 73 16.16 0.59 -2.15
N TRP A 74 15.76 1.46 -1.23
CA TRP A 74 16.68 2.19 -0.35
C TRP A 74 17.48 1.25 0.55
N VAL A 75 16.84 0.32 1.27
CA VAL A 75 17.56 -0.62 2.16
C VAL A 75 18.42 -1.61 1.37
N THR A 76 17.99 -2.01 0.18
CA THR A 76 18.77 -2.86 -0.74
C THR A 76 20.09 -2.17 -1.10
N ARG A 77 20.04 -0.89 -1.49
CA ARG A 77 21.24 -0.10 -1.80
C ARG A 77 22.11 0.14 -0.57
N LEU A 78 21.49 0.50 0.56
CA LEU A 78 22.19 0.79 1.81
C LEU A 78 23.02 -0.40 2.28
N THR A 79 22.51 -1.62 2.07
CA THR A 79 23.14 -2.87 2.53
C THR A 79 24.00 -3.54 1.45
N GLY A 80 24.18 -2.90 0.28
CA GLY A 80 25.02 -3.39 -0.81
C GLY A 80 24.52 -4.69 -1.46
N ALA A 81 23.23 -5.00 -1.35
CA ALA A 81 22.67 -6.22 -1.93
C ALA A 81 22.46 -6.11 -3.45
N ALA A 82 22.42 -7.25 -4.13
CA ALA A 82 22.39 -7.30 -5.59
C ALA A 82 21.06 -6.82 -6.21
N SER A 83 19.93 -7.07 -5.53
CA SER A 83 18.60 -6.68 -5.99
C SER A 83 17.58 -6.76 -4.85
N GLU A 84 16.42 -6.13 -5.04
CA GLU A 84 15.29 -6.22 -4.11
C GLU A 84 14.81 -7.67 -3.93
N ALA A 85 14.82 -8.47 -4.99
CA ALA A 85 14.47 -9.89 -4.92
C ALA A 85 15.46 -10.66 -4.05
N ALA A 86 16.76 -10.41 -4.20
CA ALA A 86 17.80 -11.10 -3.43
C ALA A 86 17.69 -10.84 -1.93
N VAL A 87 17.40 -9.59 -1.50
CA VAL A 87 17.22 -9.30 -0.07
C VAL A 87 15.94 -9.90 0.49
N VAL A 88 14.85 -9.95 -0.30
CA VAL A 88 13.60 -10.60 0.13
C VAL A 88 13.80 -12.11 0.28
N ASP A 89 14.52 -12.74 -0.65
CA ASP A 89 14.85 -14.17 -0.58
C ASP A 89 15.77 -14.48 0.62
N GLU A 90 16.71 -13.59 0.93
CA GLU A 90 17.55 -13.70 2.14
C GLU A 90 16.72 -13.65 3.42
N VAL A 91 15.79 -12.69 3.54
CA VAL A 91 14.87 -12.62 4.68
C VAL A 91 14.08 -13.92 4.80
N LYS A 92 13.51 -14.40 3.70
CA LYS A 92 12.75 -15.66 3.68
C LYS A 92 13.61 -16.86 4.11
N ALA A 93 14.84 -16.97 3.60
CA ALA A 93 15.76 -18.07 3.91
C ALA A 93 16.26 -18.04 5.36
N SER A 94 16.45 -16.84 5.92
CA SER A 94 16.89 -16.66 7.31
C SER A 94 15.82 -17.05 8.34
N GLY A 95 14.54 -17.13 7.94
CA GLY A 95 13.42 -17.36 8.85
C GLY A 95 13.15 -16.19 9.81
N VAL A 96 13.78 -15.03 9.57
CA VAL A 96 13.58 -13.84 10.38
C VAL A 96 12.13 -13.36 10.24
N GLY A 97 11.55 -13.02 11.38
CA GLY A 97 10.19 -12.52 11.51
C GLY A 97 10.13 -11.26 12.38
N PRO A 98 8.97 -10.96 12.96
CA PRO A 98 8.80 -9.81 13.84
C PRO A 98 9.83 -9.77 14.97
N SER A 99 10.46 -8.61 15.19
CA SER A 99 11.61 -8.44 16.10
C SER A 99 11.52 -7.15 16.92
N SER A 100 12.51 -6.86 17.77
CA SER A 100 12.61 -5.57 18.48
C SER A 100 12.77 -4.36 17.54
N VAL A 101 13.14 -4.58 16.28
CA VAL A 101 13.39 -3.52 15.29
C VAL A 101 12.09 -3.06 14.65
N TYR A 102 11.90 -1.75 14.63
CA TYR A 102 10.85 -1.05 13.89
C TYR A 102 11.45 -0.14 12.84
N PHE A 103 10.74 0.04 11.72
CA PHE A 103 11.10 1.00 10.68
C PHE A 103 9.92 1.93 10.40
N LEU A 104 10.12 3.24 10.52
CA LEU A 104 9.21 4.26 10.02
C LEU A 104 9.60 4.59 8.57
N PRO A 105 8.73 4.38 7.55
CA PRO A 105 9.09 4.50 6.14
C PRO A 105 9.05 5.93 5.60
N TYR A 106 9.17 6.95 6.44
CA TYR A 106 8.95 8.35 6.07
C TYR A 106 10.19 9.00 5.42
N LEU A 107 10.81 8.32 4.45
CA LEU A 107 12.02 8.78 3.75
C LEU A 107 11.79 10.03 2.88
N SER A 108 10.54 10.49 2.72
CA SER A 108 10.15 11.63 1.88
C SER A 108 9.07 12.48 2.56
N GLY A 109 9.06 12.53 3.89
CA GLY A 109 7.87 12.91 4.65
C GLY A 109 6.82 11.80 4.59
N GLU A 110 5.60 12.12 5.02
CA GLU A 110 4.46 11.23 4.81
C GLU A 110 3.15 11.98 4.54
N ARG A 111 2.29 11.37 3.73
CA ARG A 111 0.99 11.93 3.39
C ARG A 111 -0.13 11.35 4.24
N THR A 112 -0.39 10.06 4.13
CA THR A 112 -1.47 9.43 4.88
C THR A 112 -0.87 8.60 6.04
N PRO A 113 -1.33 8.77 7.29
CA PRO A 113 -2.42 9.64 7.74
C PRO A 113 -1.98 11.01 8.29
N HIS A 114 -0.68 11.29 8.29
CA HIS A 114 -0.10 12.38 9.08
C HIS A 114 -0.13 13.75 8.40
N ASN A 115 -0.08 13.78 7.07
CA ASN A 115 0.16 14.96 6.26
C ASN A 115 1.35 15.79 6.76
N ASP A 116 2.45 15.10 7.03
CA ASP A 116 3.64 15.63 7.67
C ASP A 116 4.81 15.66 6.68
N PRO A 117 5.11 16.81 6.07
CA PRO A 117 6.22 16.93 5.13
C PRO A 117 7.59 16.83 5.82
N ASN A 118 7.64 17.00 7.15
CA ASN A 118 8.87 16.97 7.91
C ASN A 118 9.19 15.56 8.42
N ALA A 119 8.26 14.60 8.35
CA ALA A 119 8.50 13.25 8.83
C ALA A 119 9.77 12.63 8.21
N LEU A 120 10.52 11.89 9.03
CA LEU A 120 11.78 11.26 8.62
C LEU A 120 11.75 9.75 8.82
N GLY A 121 12.47 9.04 7.95
CA GLY A 121 12.69 7.61 8.12
C GLY A 121 13.50 7.32 9.37
N ALA A 122 13.13 6.26 10.10
CA ALA A 122 13.79 5.91 11.36
C ALA A 122 13.83 4.40 11.56
N PHE A 123 14.98 3.88 12.00
CA PHE A 123 15.05 2.57 12.65
C PHE A 123 15.06 2.76 14.16
N VAL A 124 14.22 2.00 14.87
CA VAL A 124 14.14 2.02 16.34
C VAL A 124 14.31 0.59 16.86
N GLY A 125 15.05 0.42 17.97
CA GLY A 125 15.25 -0.88 18.59
C GLY A 125 16.42 -1.70 18.03
N LEU A 126 17.44 -1.02 17.50
CA LEU A 126 18.68 -1.68 17.05
C LEU A 126 19.52 -2.17 18.24
N ASP A 127 20.03 -3.39 18.13
CA ASP A 127 21.04 -3.97 19.03
C ASP A 127 22.17 -4.63 18.20
N HIS A 128 23.14 -5.25 18.86
CA HIS A 128 24.30 -5.87 18.20
C HIS A 128 23.97 -7.13 17.38
N ASP A 129 22.80 -7.73 17.59
CA ASP A 129 22.35 -8.95 16.89
C ASP A 129 21.53 -8.62 15.63
N VAL A 130 21.31 -7.34 15.34
CA VAL A 130 20.63 -6.91 14.12
C VAL A 130 21.52 -7.12 12.89
N ASP A 131 21.06 -8.00 12.01
CA ASP A 131 21.66 -8.28 10.71
C ASP A 131 20.87 -7.64 9.56
N ARG A 132 21.37 -7.81 8.33
CA ARG A 132 20.72 -7.31 7.12
C ARG A 132 19.29 -7.85 6.96
N ALA A 133 19.06 -9.13 7.26
CA ALA A 133 17.75 -9.75 7.13
C ALA A 133 16.74 -9.11 8.09
N ARG A 134 17.13 -8.83 9.34
CA ARG A 134 16.29 -8.10 10.32
C ARG A 134 15.96 -6.68 9.88
N LEU A 135 16.94 -5.95 9.32
CA LEU A 135 16.70 -4.61 8.78
C LEU A 135 15.72 -4.63 7.61
N VAL A 136 15.91 -5.55 6.65
CA VAL A 136 15.02 -5.67 5.49
C VAL A 136 13.63 -6.12 5.93
N TYR A 137 13.50 -7.07 6.86
CA TYR A 137 12.21 -7.46 7.41
C TYR A 137 11.49 -6.26 8.04
N ALA A 138 12.18 -5.48 8.88
CA ALA A 138 11.61 -4.28 9.49
C ALA A 138 11.14 -3.27 8.44
N VAL A 139 11.84 -3.12 7.31
CA VAL A 139 11.39 -2.26 6.19
C VAL A 139 10.11 -2.79 5.54
N LEU A 140 10.05 -4.09 5.24
CA LEU A 140 8.85 -4.71 4.67
C LEU A 140 7.64 -4.55 5.60
N GLU A 141 7.85 -4.76 6.90
CA GLU A 141 6.83 -4.63 7.94
C GLU A 141 6.41 -3.17 8.18
N GLY A 142 7.37 -2.24 8.21
CA GLY A 142 7.10 -0.81 8.37
C GLY A 142 6.24 -0.23 7.24
N VAL A 143 6.52 -0.64 5.99
CA VAL A 143 5.65 -0.29 4.85
C VAL A 143 4.27 -0.93 5.00
N ALA A 144 4.18 -2.19 5.46
CA ALA A 144 2.91 -2.83 5.70
C ALA A 144 2.08 -2.10 6.77
N PHE A 145 2.73 -1.63 7.84
CA PHE A 145 2.09 -0.79 8.86
C PHE A 145 1.66 0.57 8.32
N ALA A 146 2.42 1.22 7.44
CA ALA A 146 1.98 2.46 6.78
C ALA A 146 0.72 2.24 5.94
N VAL A 147 0.65 1.13 5.19
CA VAL A 147 -0.56 0.76 4.43
C VAL A 147 -1.73 0.46 5.36
N ALA A 148 -1.49 -0.21 6.50
CA ALA A 148 -2.51 -0.48 7.52
C ALA A 148 -3.01 0.79 8.21
N ASP A 149 -2.16 1.78 8.45
CA ASP A 149 -2.57 3.08 8.98
C ASP A 149 -3.40 3.85 7.95
N GLY A 150 -3.07 3.69 6.67
CA GLY A 150 -3.91 4.11 5.54
C GLY A 150 -5.28 3.45 5.52
N GLN A 151 -5.34 2.13 5.70
CA GLN A 151 -6.59 1.38 5.79
C GLN A 151 -7.47 1.89 6.92
N ARG A 152 -6.89 2.11 8.10
CA ARG A 152 -7.58 2.62 9.28
C ARG A 152 -8.29 3.95 8.98
N VAL A 153 -7.60 4.93 8.40
CA VAL A 153 -8.22 6.24 8.11
C VAL A 153 -9.22 6.21 6.96
N LEU A 154 -9.10 5.25 6.03
CA LEU A 154 -10.12 4.99 5.01
C LEU A 154 -11.40 4.43 5.66
N GLU A 155 -11.27 3.45 6.56
CA GLU A 155 -12.40 2.86 7.30
C GLU A 155 -13.06 3.87 8.24
N GLU A 156 -12.28 4.71 8.93
CA GLU A 156 -12.79 5.85 9.73
C GLU A 156 -13.59 6.85 8.89
N ALA A 157 -13.25 6.99 7.61
CA ALA A 157 -13.99 7.80 6.65
C ALA A 157 -15.25 7.10 6.08
N GLY A 158 -15.51 5.86 6.51
CA GLY A 158 -16.67 5.06 6.10
C GLY A 158 -16.47 4.21 4.85
N ALA A 159 -15.22 3.98 4.43
CA ALA A 159 -14.92 3.11 3.28
C ALA A 159 -15.40 1.68 3.53
N SER A 160 -16.10 1.08 2.56
CA SER A 160 -16.44 -0.35 2.59
C SER A 160 -15.40 -1.16 1.84
N ILE A 161 -14.37 -1.59 2.55
CA ILE A 161 -13.27 -2.36 1.95
C ILE A 161 -13.65 -3.85 1.92
N GLY A 162 -13.71 -4.41 0.71
CA GLY A 162 -13.93 -5.84 0.50
C GLY A 162 -12.65 -6.55 0.11
N GLU A 163 -12.63 -7.09 -1.11
CA GLU A 163 -11.45 -7.73 -1.67
C GLU A 163 -10.36 -6.69 -1.92
N VAL A 164 -9.11 -7.08 -1.66
CA VAL A 164 -7.93 -6.24 -1.85
C VAL A 164 -6.96 -6.95 -2.79
N THR A 165 -6.88 -6.45 -4.02
CA THR A 165 -5.89 -6.94 -4.99
C THR A 165 -4.54 -6.25 -4.77
N VAL A 166 -3.43 -6.99 -4.81
CA VAL A 166 -2.08 -6.40 -4.75
C VAL A 166 -1.53 -6.21 -6.16
N ILE A 167 -1.17 -4.98 -6.50
CA ILE A 167 -0.61 -4.62 -7.81
C ILE A 167 0.74 -3.91 -7.68
N GLY A 168 1.42 -3.66 -8.80
CA GLY A 168 2.70 -2.95 -8.83
C GLY A 168 3.92 -3.84 -8.59
N GLY A 169 5.11 -3.25 -8.52
CA GLY A 169 6.38 -4.00 -8.44
C GLY A 169 6.48 -4.91 -7.21
N GLY A 170 5.97 -4.45 -6.07
CA GLY A 170 5.95 -5.22 -4.82
C GLY A 170 5.03 -6.45 -4.84
N SER A 171 4.08 -6.54 -5.78
CA SER A 171 3.20 -7.71 -5.89
C SER A 171 3.90 -8.98 -6.38
N ARG A 172 5.16 -8.89 -6.80
CA ARG A 172 5.96 -10.07 -7.18
C ARG A 172 6.37 -10.94 -6.00
N SER A 173 6.25 -10.43 -4.78
CA SER A 173 6.59 -11.14 -3.54
C SER A 173 5.34 -11.48 -2.74
N THR A 174 4.93 -12.75 -2.78
CA THR A 174 3.86 -13.28 -1.92
C THR A 174 4.29 -13.35 -0.46
N TYR A 175 5.62 -13.45 -0.20
CA TYR A 175 6.18 -13.31 1.14
C TYR A 175 5.87 -11.93 1.74
N TRP A 176 6.10 -10.85 0.99
CA TRP A 176 5.73 -9.51 1.43
C TRP A 176 4.20 -9.36 1.52
N GLY A 177 3.48 -10.01 0.61
CA GLY A 177 2.02 -10.19 0.69
C GLY A 177 1.53 -10.73 2.03
N ARG A 178 2.20 -11.73 2.59
CA ARG A 178 1.81 -12.30 3.89
C ARG A 178 2.03 -11.31 5.03
N ILE A 179 3.11 -10.53 4.99
CA ILE A 179 3.37 -9.45 5.97
C ILE A 179 2.29 -8.36 5.86
N LEU A 180 1.94 -7.96 4.64
CA LEU A 180 0.84 -7.03 4.39
C LEU A 180 -0.50 -7.58 4.87
N SER A 181 -0.82 -8.84 4.58
CA SER A 181 -2.04 -9.49 5.04
C SER A 181 -2.15 -9.50 6.56
N ALA A 182 -1.04 -9.77 7.26
CA ALA A 182 -0.96 -9.73 8.72
C ALA A 182 -1.26 -8.31 9.26
N ALA A 183 -0.63 -7.29 8.68
CA ALA A 183 -0.83 -5.89 9.10
C ALA A 183 -2.25 -5.37 8.80
N LEU A 184 -2.82 -5.79 7.66
CA LEU A 184 -4.15 -5.36 7.22
C LEU A 184 -5.29 -6.16 7.85
N GLY A 185 -4.98 -7.30 8.48
CA GLY A 185 -5.96 -8.21 9.07
C GLY A 185 -6.93 -8.82 8.06
N ARG A 186 -6.50 -9.02 6.81
CA ARG A 186 -7.37 -9.53 5.73
C ARG A 186 -6.61 -10.30 4.64
N PRO A 187 -7.29 -11.19 3.89
CA PRO A 187 -6.72 -11.85 2.73
C PRO A 187 -6.37 -10.85 1.62
N LEU A 188 -5.31 -11.16 0.88
CA LEU A 188 -4.85 -10.40 -0.28
C LEU A 188 -4.94 -11.26 -1.55
N THR A 189 -5.49 -10.68 -2.62
CA THR A 189 -5.71 -11.36 -3.88
C THR A 189 -4.63 -10.98 -4.88
N TYR A 190 -4.04 -11.98 -5.52
CA TYR A 190 -3.09 -11.83 -6.63
C TYR A 190 -3.75 -12.30 -7.91
N ARG A 191 -3.68 -11.47 -8.94
CA ARG A 191 -4.36 -11.69 -10.22
C ARG A 191 -3.36 -11.78 -11.36
N GLU A 192 -3.76 -12.43 -12.44
CA GLU A 192 -2.98 -12.44 -13.69
C GLU A 192 -2.75 -11.00 -14.15
N ASP A 193 -1.59 -10.75 -14.77
CA ASP A 193 -1.23 -9.45 -15.31
C ASP A 193 -1.37 -8.27 -14.32
N ALA A 194 -1.00 -8.47 -13.04
CA ALA A 194 -1.04 -7.44 -11.99
C ALA A 194 -0.28 -6.12 -12.34
N ALA A 195 0.45 -6.08 -13.45
CA ALA A 195 0.96 -4.87 -14.10
C ALA A 195 -0.13 -4.19 -14.96
N VAL A 196 -1.32 -3.98 -14.40
CA VAL A 196 -2.37 -3.24 -15.09
C VAL A 196 -2.20 -1.74 -14.87
N GLY A 197 -2.01 -1.00 -15.97
CA GLY A 197 -1.73 0.44 -15.91
C GLY A 197 -2.86 1.34 -16.40
N PRO A 198 -2.73 2.67 -16.19
CA PRO A 198 -3.70 3.66 -16.66
C PRO A 198 -3.99 3.62 -18.16
N ALA A 199 -3.04 3.15 -18.97
CA ALA A 199 -3.21 3.01 -20.41
C ALA A 199 -4.30 2.00 -20.79
N LEU A 200 -4.37 0.84 -20.11
CA LEU A 200 -5.46 -0.11 -20.31
C LEU A 200 -6.79 0.49 -19.85
N GLY A 201 -6.79 1.22 -18.74
CA GLY A 201 -7.93 1.98 -18.27
C GLY A 201 -8.47 2.96 -19.30
N ALA A 202 -7.60 3.74 -19.93
CA ALA A 202 -7.96 4.67 -20.99
C ALA A 202 -8.60 3.95 -22.20
N ALA A 203 -8.04 2.79 -22.60
CA ALA A 203 -8.62 1.97 -23.67
C ALA A 203 -10.01 1.44 -23.31
N ARG A 204 -10.20 0.97 -22.07
CA ARG A 204 -11.51 0.52 -21.55
C ARG A 204 -12.53 1.66 -21.45
N LEU A 205 -12.12 2.84 -21.01
CA LEU A 205 -12.96 4.04 -21.01
C LEU A 205 -13.37 4.44 -22.43
N ALA A 206 -12.47 4.32 -23.41
CA ALA A 206 -12.80 4.55 -24.81
C ALA A 206 -13.83 3.54 -25.34
N ALA A 207 -13.68 2.26 -24.97
CA ALA A 207 -14.65 1.22 -25.31
C ALA A 207 -16.03 1.51 -24.69
N LEU A 208 -16.08 1.86 -23.39
CA LEU A 208 -17.31 2.24 -22.71
C LEU A 208 -17.99 3.45 -23.36
N GLY A 209 -17.24 4.51 -23.66
CA GLY A 209 -17.83 5.71 -24.26
C GLY A 209 -18.22 5.55 -25.73
N HIS A 210 -17.65 4.58 -26.45
CA HIS A 210 -18.00 4.31 -27.85
C HIS A 210 -19.16 3.32 -27.98
N ALA A 211 -19.09 2.18 -27.30
CA ALA A 211 -20.02 1.07 -27.46
C ALA A 211 -21.08 0.98 -26.34
N GLY A 212 -20.91 1.74 -25.26
CA GLY A 212 -21.72 1.58 -24.05
C GLY A 212 -21.43 0.27 -23.32
N GLY A 213 -22.35 -0.13 -22.45
CA GLY A 213 -22.28 -1.38 -21.68
C GLY A 213 -22.02 -1.18 -20.19
N SER A 214 -22.12 -2.27 -19.44
CA SER A 214 -21.86 -2.27 -18.00
C SER A 214 -20.36 -2.16 -17.72
N PRO A 215 -19.91 -1.23 -16.85
CA PRO A 215 -18.51 -1.13 -16.46
C PRO A 215 -17.91 -2.45 -15.97
N ALA A 216 -18.66 -3.26 -15.23
CA ALA A 216 -18.20 -4.55 -14.74
C ALA A 216 -17.89 -5.56 -15.86
N VAL A 217 -18.56 -5.45 -17.01
CA VAL A 217 -18.34 -6.33 -18.18
C VAL A 217 -17.17 -5.83 -19.03
N VAL A 218 -17.08 -4.51 -19.25
CA VAL A 218 -16.03 -3.93 -20.09
C VAL A 218 -14.70 -3.82 -19.34
N CYS A 219 -14.74 -3.74 -18.02
CA CYS A 219 -13.58 -3.57 -17.15
C CYS A 219 -13.49 -4.73 -16.14
N PRO A 220 -13.38 -5.99 -16.59
CA PRO A 220 -13.27 -7.11 -15.67
C PRO A 220 -11.96 -7.06 -14.89
N GLN A 221 -12.01 -7.53 -13.65
CA GLN A 221 -10.79 -7.91 -12.93
C GLN A 221 -10.18 -9.15 -13.60
N ALA A 222 -8.86 -9.21 -13.69
CA ALA A 222 -8.16 -10.38 -14.23
C ALA A 222 -8.37 -11.62 -13.33
N PRO A 223 -8.23 -12.86 -13.87
CA PRO A 223 -8.38 -14.08 -13.08
C PRO A 223 -7.49 -14.09 -11.83
N VAL A 224 -8.00 -14.69 -10.74
CA VAL A 224 -7.23 -14.89 -9.51
C VAL A 224 -6.21 -16.00 -9.73
N VAL A 225 -4.95 -15.73 -9.40
CA VAL A 225 -3.85 -16.70 -9.43
C VAL A 225 -3.61 -17.26 -8.03
N GLU A 226 -3.66 -16.40 -7.02
CA GLU A 226 -3.32 -16.76 -5.64
C GLU A 226 -4.06 -15.87 -4.64
N SER A 227 -4.35 -16.43 -3.48
CA SER A 227 -4.85 -15.70 -2.31
C SER A 227 -3.87 -15.91 -1.17
N VAL A 228 -3.34 -14.82 -0.62
CA VAL A 228 -2.40 -14.84 0.50
C VAL A 228 -3.11 -14.37 1.75
N GLU A 229 -3.09 -15.20 2.79
CA GLU A 229 -3.70 -14.92 4.08
C GLU A 229 -2.73 -15.27 5.21
N ALA A 230 -2.53 -14.33 6.13
CA ALA A 230 -1.80 -14.55 7.37
C ALA A 230 -2.66 -15.33 8.37
N SER A 231 -2.01 -16.13 9.23
CA SER A 231 -2.72 -16.85 10.29
C SER A 231 -3.28 -15.88 11.33
N PRO A 232 -4.30 -16.29 12.11
CA PRO A 232 -4.82 -15.47 13.20
C PRO A 232 -3.74 -15.03 14.22
N GLU A 233 -2.73 -15.88 14.46
CA GLU A 233 -1.61 -15.57 15.35
C GLU A 233 -0.69 -14.48 14.75
N GLU A 234 -0.40 -14.57 13.45
CA GLU A 234 0.38 -13.55 12.75
C GLU A 234 -0.34 -12.21 12.74
N ILE A 235 -1.66 -12.21 12.51
CA ILE A 235 -2.50 -11.00 12.56
C ILE A 235 -2.48 -10.39 13.96
N ALA A 236 -2.75 -11.17 15.00
CA ALA A 236 -2.78 -10.67 16.38
C ALA A 236 -1.43 -10.04 16.78
N ARG A 237 -0.32 -10.73 16.49
CA ARG A 237 1.03 -10.21 16.73
C ARG A 237 1.33 -8.95 15.91
N SER A 238 0.89 -8.90 14.66
CA SER A 238 1.08 -7.73 13.81
C SER A 238 0.28 -6.51 14.32
N GLN A 239 -0.92 -6.72 14.86
CA GLN A 239 -1.74 -5.66 15.44
C GLN A 239 -1.10 -5.04 16.70
N GLU A 240 -0.52 -5.87 17.59
CA GLU A 240 0.22 -5.38 18.76
C GLU A 240 1.42 -4.51 18.35
N ARG A 241 2.16 -4.97 17.34
CA ARG A 241 3.30 -4.22 16.79
C ARG A 241 2.87 -2.95 16.07
N PHE A 242 1.77 -2.99 15.35
CA PHE A 242 1.21 -1.82 14.68
C PHE A 242 0.85 -0.71 15.67
N ALA A 243 0.31 -1.06 16.85
CA ALA A 243 0.07 -0.08 17.91
C ALA A 243 1.36 0.60 18.38
N THR A 244 2.44 -0.17 18.54
CA THR A 244 3.77 0.36 18.89
C THR A 244 4.34 1.23 17.78
N TYR A 245 4.27 0.79 16.53
CA TYR A 245 4.68 1.56 15.35
C TYR A 245 4.03 2.95 15.31
N ARG A 246 2.72 3.04 15.59
CA ARG A 246 2.00 4.31 15.64
C ARG A 246 2.46 5.21 16.79
N ALA A 247 2.71 4.62 17.97
CA ALA A 247 3.24 5.36 19.11
C ALA A 247 4.62 5.96 18.79
N LEU A 248 5.50 5.21 18.12
CA LEU A 248 6.83 5.68 17.71
C LEU A 248 6.78 6.94 16.82
N TYR A 249 5.82 7.05 15.90
CA TYR A 249 5.65 8.30 15.14
C TYR A 249 5.29 9.47 16.07
N LEU A 250 4.34 9.26 17.00
CA LEU A 250 3.91 10.31 17.93
C LEU A 250 5.04 10.78 18.86
N ASP A 251 5.91 9.86 19.28
CA ASP A 251 7.06 10.16 20.13
C ASP A 251 8.14 10.97 19.38
N LEU A 252 8.28 10.75 18.07
CA LEU A 252 9.33 11.36 17.25
C LEU A 252 8.89 12.63 16.51
N LYS A 253 7.58 12.82 16.23
CA LYS A 253 7.09 13.87 15.31
C LYS A 253 7.53 15.29 15.67
N GLU A 254 7.56 15.61 16.96
CA GLU A 254 7.94 16.96 17.44
C GLU A 254 9.45 17.24 17.28
N ARG A 255 10.26 16.21 16.99
CA ARG A 255 11.71 16.33 16.78
C ARG A 255 12.09 16.45 15.32
N PHE A 256 11.27 15.95 14.40
CA PHE A 256 11.61 15.94 12.98
C PHE A 256 11.95 17.32 12.39
N PRO A 257 11.23 18.43 12.69
CA PRO A 257 11.59 19.74 12.15
C PRO A 257 13.02 20.17 12.51
N ALA A 258 13.44 19.93 13.75
CA ALA A 258 14.78 20.30 14.22
C ALA A 258 15.91 19.47 13.58
N LEU A 259 15.60 18.29 13.01
CA LEU A 259 16.57 17.44 12.33
C LEU A 259 16.81 17.83 10.86
N HIS A 260 15.93 18.65 10.28
CA HIS A 260 16.15 19.20 8.92
C HIS A 260 17.12 20.37 8.89
N ASP A 261 17.29 21.07 10.03
CA ASP A 261 18.09 22.29 10.15
C ASP A 261 19.56 22.03 10.58
N THR A 262 19.97 20.76 10.70
CA THR A 262 21.33 20.32 11.10
C THR A 262 22.14 19.81 9.92
#